data_AF-A0A286TZQ4-F1
#
_entry.id   AF-A0A286TZQ4-F1
#
_cell.length_a   1.000
_cell.length_b   1.000
_cell.length_c   1.000
_cell.angle_alpha   90.00
_cell.angle_beta   90.00
_cell.angle_gamma   90.00
#
_symmetry.space_group_name_H-M   'P 1'
#
loop_
_entity.id
_entity.type
_entity.pdbx_description
1 polymer ?
#
loop_
_entity_poly.entity_id
_entity_poly.type
_entity_poly.pdbx_seq_one_letter_code
_entity_poly.pdbx_strand_id
1 'polypeptide(L)'
;MKEYSITDYSTSMSNGTDSTSIHFYDNQKARGEIRFFPNETDVKDAEIDANGKIILNMDINRLGTLLDIAQRERNLFLFYADGKRAGLRSGRAKLGDDSISYT
;
A
#
# COMPACT_ATOMS: atom_id res chain seq x y z
N MET A 1 -8.50 12.94 -4.19
CA MET A 1 -7.78 11.66 -4.30
C MET A 1 -6.40 11.86 -3.71
N LYS A 2 -6.00 11.02 -2.75
CA LYS A 2 -4.68 11.03 -2.10
C LYS A 2 -3.85 9.88 -2.63
N GLU A 3 -2.56 10.10 -2.86
CA GLU A 3 -1.70 9.13 -3.49
C GLU A 3 -0.24 9.31 -3.05
N TYR A 4 0.47 8.19 -2.85
CA TYR A 4 1.85 8.15 -2.41
C TYR A 4 2.66 7.18 -3.25
N SER A 5 3.86 7.60 -3.66
CA SER A 5 4.86 6.68 -4.21
C SER A 5 5.42 5.83 -3.08
N ILE A 6 5.56 4.54 -3.34
CA ILE A 6 6.17 3.60 -2.39
C ILE A 6 7.63 3.41 -2.76
N THR A 7 8.52 3.72 -1.83
CA THR A 7 9.96 3.56 -1.96
C THR A 7 10.48 2.36 -1.18
N ASP A 8 9.76 1.93 -0.14
CA ASP A 8 10.16 0.83 0.72
C ASP A 8 8.93 0.20 1.42
N TYR A 9 9.07 -1.03 1.92
CA TYR A 9 8.04 -1.70 2.70
C TYR A 9 8.62 -2.59 3.81
N SER A 10 7.84 -2.81 4.87
CA SER A 10 8.19 -3.74 5.95
C SER A 10 6.99 -4.60 6.34
N THR A 11 7.24 -5.79 6.87
CA THR A 11 6.20 -6.73 7.30
C THR A 11 6.23 -6.91 8.81
N SER A 12 5.08 -6.87 9.47
CA SER A 12 4.97 -7.11 10.91
C SER A 12 3.74 -7.96 11.24
N MET A 13 3.84 -8.83 12.24
CA MET A 13 2.66 -9.47 12.83
C MET A 13 2.22 -8.71 14.08
N SER A 14 0.93 -8.44 14.19
CA SER A 14 0.34 -7.86 15.39
C SER A 14 -0.36 -8.95 16.20
N ASN A 15 0.28 -9.37 17.29
CA ASN A 15 -0.21 -10.46 18.15
C ASN A 15 -1.52 -10.13 18.89
N GLY A 16 -1.94 -8.85 18.92
CA GLY A 16 -3.18 -8.44 19.57
C GLY A 16 -4.40 -8.42 18.64
N THR A 17 -4.19 -8.47 17.32
CA THR A 17 -5.25 -8.36 16.30
C THR A 17 -5.26 -9.54 15.33
N ASP A 18 -4.42 -10.55 15.58
CA ASP A 18 -4.15 -11.69 14.69
C ASP A 18 -3.97 -11.28 13.22
N SER A 19 -3.41 -10.09 13.01
CA SER A 19 -3.27 -9.50 11.69
C SER A 19 -1.80 -9.44 11.28
N THR A 20 -1.54 -9.82 10.04
CA THR A 20 -0.26 -9.50 9.40
C THR A 20 -0.38 -8.15 8.72
N SER A 21 0.61 -7.28 8.83
CA SER A 21 0.61 -5.97 8.17
C SER A 21 1.80 -5.82 7.26
N ILE A 22 1.59 -5.22 6.08
CA ILE A 22 2.64 -4.64 5.25
C ILE A 22 2.57 -3.11 5.42
N HIS A 23 3.63 -2.51 5.92
CA HIS A 23 3.78 -1.05 6.02
C HIS A 23 4.48 -0.55 4.76
N PHE A 24 3.97 0.54 4.20
CA PHE A 24 4.51 1.16 3.00
C PHE A 24 5.02 2.57 3.29
N TYR A 25 6.21 2.85 2.78
CA TYR A 25 6.95 4.07 3.08
C TYR A 25 7.22 4.90 1.82
N ASP A 26 7.17 6.21 1.99
CA ASP A 26 7.67 7.22 1.06
C ASP A 26 8.81 7.95 1.76
N ASN A 27 10.06 7.68 1.36
CA ASN A 27 11.25 8.28 1.96
C ASN A 27 11.25 8.20 3.51
N GLN A 28 11.11 6.99 4.06
CA GLN A 28 11.03 6.65 5.49
C GLN A 28 9.75 7.08 6.23
N LYS A 29 8.87 7.88 5.61
CA LYS A 29 7.57 8.20 6.21
C LYS A 29 6.57 7.10 5.93
N ALA A 30 5.99 6.51 6.97
CA ALA A 30 4.89 5.54 6.83
C ALA A 30 3.67 6.25 6.21
N ARG A 31 3.35 5.89 4.97
CA ARG A 31 2.21 6.43 4.21
C ARG A 31 1.06 5.45 4.09
N GLY A 32 1.36 4.17 4.27
CA GLY A 32 0.43 3.08 4.05
C GLY A 32 0.58 1.95 5.03
N GLU A 33 -0.51 1.26 5.28
CA GLU A 33 -0.54 -0.04 5.93
C GLU A 33 -1.59 -0.90 5.22
N ILE A 34 -1.25 -2.12 4.85
CA ILE A 34 -2.21 -3.13 4.45
C ILE A 34 -2.25 -4.18 5.55
N ARG A 35 -3.41 -4.33 6.18
CA ARG A 35 -3.68 -5.31 7.23
C ARG A 35 -4.38 -6.52 6.61
N PHE A 36 -3.90 -7.68 6.98
CA PHE A 36 -4.38 -8.96 6.50
C PHE A 36 -4.98 -9.72 7.66
N PHE A 37 -6.27 -10.07 7.54
CA PHE A 37 -7.01 -10.76 8.59
C PHE A 37 -7.31 -12.22 8.17
N PRO A 38 -7.23 -13.17 9.11
CA PRO A 38 -7.46 -14.59 8.82
C PRO A 38 -8.94 -14.94 8.62
N ASN A 39 -9.85 -14.13 9.16
CA ASN A 39 -11.30 -14.33 9.08
C ASN A 39 -11.98 -13.05 8.56
N GLU A 40 -13.23 -13.19 8.12
CA GLU A 40 -14.12 -12.06 7.85
C GLU A 40 -14.22 -11.21 9.13
N THR A 41 -13.50 -10.10 9.11
CA THR A 41 -13.48 -9.14 10.22
C THR A 41 -14.36 -7.97 9.79
N ASP A 42 -15.25 -7.51 10.65
CA ASP A 42 -16.12 -6.35 10.38
C ASP A 42 -15.31 -5.05 10.49
N VAL A 43 -14.41 -4.85 9.52
CA VAL A 43 -13.58 -3.66 9.35
C VAL A 43 -13.86 -3.04 8.00
N LYS A 44 -13.73 -1.72 7.92
CA LYS A 44 -13.86 -1.00 6.65
C LYS A 44 -12.80 -1.49 5.67
N ASP A 45 -13.12 -1.61 4.39
CA ASP A 45 -12.14 -1.99 3.35
C ASP A 45 -10.92 -1.05 3.34
N ALA A 46 -11.15 0.25 3.54
CA ALA A 46 -10.10 1.24 3.65
C ALA A 46 -10.47 2.42 4.57
N GLU A 47 -9.45 3.00 5.18
CA GLU A 47 -9.56 4.21 6.00
C GLU A 47 -8.29 5.07 5.93
N ILE A 48 -8.40 6.30 6.41
CA ILE A 48 -7.25 7.19 6.65
C ILE A 48 -7.15 7.42 8.15
N ASP A 49 -5.97 7.19 8.72
CA ASP A 49 -5.72 7.49 10.13
C ASP A 49 -5.57 9.00 10.38
N ALA A 50 -5.50 9.39 11.66
CA ALA A 50 -5.34 10.79 12.06
C ALA A 50 -4.06 11.47 11.51
N ASN A 51 -3.04 10.69 11.14
CA ASN A 51 -1.77 11.16 10.58
C ASN A 51 -1.77 11.19 9.05
N GLY A 52 -2.88 10.80 8.42
CA GLY A 52 -3.01 10.73 6.98
C GLY A 52 -2.41 9.47 6.34
N LYS A 53 -2.09 8.43 7.13
CA LYS A 53 -1.70 7.11 6.63
C LYS A 53 -2.93 6.42 6.06
N ILE A 54 -2.79 5.82 4.89
CA ILE A 54 -3.86 5.03 4.26
C ILE A 54 -3.77 3.61 4.84
N ILE A 55 -4.88 3.12 5.38
CA ILE A 55 -5.01 1.75 5.89
C ILE A 55 -5.93 1.01 4.95
N LEU A 56 -5.48 -0.12 4.41
CA LEU A 56 -6.32 -1.06 3.67
C LEU A 56 -6.46 -2.34 4.48
N ASN A 57 -7.66 -2.88 4.54
CA ASN A 57 -7.94 -4.15 5.19
C ASN A 57 -8.25 -5.20 4.11
N MET A 58 -7.61 -6.35 4.19
CA MET A 58 -7.70 -7.42 3.20
C MET A 58 -7.74 -8.79 3.87
N ASP A 59 -8.22 -9.77 3.12
CA ASP A 59 -8.12 -11.19 3.47
C ASP A 59 -6.66 -11.67 3.38
N ILE A 60 -6.23 -12.47 4.37
CA ILE A 60 -4.87 -13.03 4.45
C ILE A 60 -4.44 -13.83 3.22
N ASN A 61 -5.38 -14.43 2.49
CA ASN A 61 -5.09 -15.17 1.27
C ASN A 61 -4.49 -14.28 0.17
N ARG A 62 -4.63 -12.95 0.28
CA ARG A 62 -4.04 -11.98 -0.66
C ARG A 62 -2.60 -11.59 -0.32
N LEU A 63 -2.09 -11.98 0.86
CA LEU A 63 -0.77 -11.58 1.35
C LEU A 63 0.35 -12.01 0.39
N GLY A 64 0.35 -13.28 -0.03
CA GLY A 64 1.38 -13.82 -0.92
C GLY A 64 1.46 -13.07 -2.25
N THR A 65 0.31 -12.83 -2.87
CA THR A 65 0.22 -12.07 -4.13
C THR A 65 0.73 -10.63 -3.97
N LEU A 66 0.39 -9.97 -2.86
CA LEU A 66 0.86 -8.60 -2.63
C LEU A 66 2.36 -8.51 -2.35
N LEU A 67 2.94 -9.49 -1.67
CA LEU A 67 4.40 -9.56 -1.49
C LEU A 67 5.12 -9.80 -2.82
N ASP A 68 4.60 -10.67 -3.68
CA ASP A 68 5.19 -10.91 -5.01
C ASP A 68 5.14 -9.65 -5.88
N ILE A 69 4.02 -8.91 -5.86
CA ILE A 69 3.89 -7.60 -6.51
C ILE A 69 4.88 -6.60 -5.91
N ALA A 70 4.95 -6.50 -4.58
CA ALA A 70 5.86 -5.57 -3.88
C ALA A 70 7.33 -5.80 -4.22
N GLN A 71 7.71 -7.06 -4.47
CA GLN A 71 9.09 -7.45 -4.80
C GLN A 71 9.43 -7.25 -6.28
N ARG A 72 8.47 -7.41 -7.19
CA ARG A 72 8.73 -7.40 -8.64
C ARG A 72 8.46 -6.06 -9.31
N GLU A 73 7.45 -5.33 -8.86
CA GLU A 73 7.01 -4.11 -9.53
C GLU A 73 7.89 -2.92 -9.15
N ARG A 74 8.52 -2.30 -10.15
CA ARG A 74 9.15 -0.99 -9.98
C ARG A 74 8.07 0.09 -10.09
N ASN A 75 7.97 0.95 -9.07
CA ASN A 75 6.99 2.04 -8.95
C ASN A 75 5.58 1.60 -8.55
N LEU A 76 5.43 1.27 -7.27
CA LEU A 76 4.14 1.07 -6.63
C LEU A 76 3.60 2.37 -6.06
N PHE A 77 2.29 2.55 -6.15
CA PHE A 77 1.59 3.69 -5.57
C PHE A 77 0.43 3.21 -4.72
N LEU A 78 0.30 3.80 -3.53
CA LEU A 78 -0.86 3.62 -2.69
C LEU A 78 -1.80 4.82 -2.87
N PHE A 79 -3.06 4.55 -3.18
CA PHE A 79 -4.06 5.60 -3.39
C PHE A 79 -5.29 5.41 -2.49
N TYR A 80 -5.93 6.53 -2.18
CA TYR A 80 -7.19 6.60 -1.45
C TYR A 80 -8.05 7.71 -2.05
N ALA A 81 -9.21 7.34 -2.58
CA ALA A 81 -10.26 8.27 -3.01
C ALA A 81 -11.39 8.34 -1.97
N ASP A 82 -11.83 7.18 -1.48
CA ASP A 82 -12.78 7.02 -0.37
C ASP A 82 -12.65 5.60 0.22
N GLY A 83 -13.49 5.27 1.21
CA GLY A 83 -13.45 4.00 1.93
C GLY A 83 -13.75 2.75 1.09
N LYS A 84 -14.20 2.90 -0.17
CA LYS A 84 -14.42 1.79 -1.13
C LYS A 84 -13.46 1.85 -2.33
N ARG A 85 -12.81 2.99 -2.55
CA ARG A 85 -11.90 3.25 -3.66
C ARG A 85 -10.52 3.59 -3.11
N ALA A 86 -9.81 2.56 -2.69
CA ALA A 86 -8.43 2.64 -2.26
C ALA A 86 -7.69 1.35 -2.67
N GLY A 87 -6.37 1.42 -2.82
CA GLY A 87 -5.62 0.27 -3.29
C GLY A 87 -4.17 0.55 -3.62
N LEU A 88 -3.49 -0.50 -4.04
CA LEU A 88 -2.19 -0.42 -4.69
C LEU A 88 -2.36 -0.45 -6.19
N ARG A 89 -1.47 0.27 -6.87
CA ARG A 89 -1.33 0.19 -8.32
C ARG A 89 0.16 0.18 -8.68
N SER A 90 0.54 -0.57 -9.69
CA SER A 90 1.86 -0.50 -10.31
C SER A 90 1.82 0.35 -11.59
N GLY A 91 2.99 0.69 -12.13
CA GLY A 91 3.07 1.02 -13.55
C GLY A 91 2.78 2.47 -13.97
N ARG A 92 2.92 3.48 -13.11
CA ARG A 92 3.17 4.84 -13.62
C ARG A 92 4.67 5.05 -13.79
N ALA A 93 5.19 4.82 -14.99
CA ALA A 93 6.15 5.81 -15.49
C ALA A 93 5.42 7.16 -15.40
N LYS A 94 6.02 8.18 -14.79
CA LYS A 94 5.49 9.54 -14.97
C LYS A 94 5.44 9.75 -16.50
N LEU A 95 4.26 10.00 -17.06
CA LEU A 95 4.21 10.63 -18.38
C LEU A 95 4.99 11.95 -18.25
N GLY A 96 6.19 12.00 -18.82
CA GLY A 96 7.10 13.15 -18.74
C GLY A 96 8.45 12.94 -18.03
N ASP A 97 8.84 11.72 -17.62
CA ASP A 97 10.25 11.41 -17.26
C ASP A 97 11.09 10.94 -18.46
N ASP A 98 10.66 11.32 -19.67
CA ASP A 98 11.56 11.42 -20.81
C ASP A 98 12.50 12.60 -20.52
N SER A 99 13.53 12.36 -19.72
CA SER A 99 14.77 13.13 -19.84
C SER A 99 15.33 12.80 -21.23
N ILE A 100 14.80 13.48 -22.24
CA ILE A 100 15.44 13.60 -23.55
C ILE A 100 16.72 14.39 -23.28
N SER A 101 17.79 13.69 -22.92
CA SER A 101 19.14 14.20 -23.01
C SER A 101 19.43 14.40 -24.48
N TYR A 102 19.17 15.62 -24.98
CA TYR A 102 19.82 16.08 -26.20
C TYR A 102 21.32 16.14 -25.89
N THR A 103 22.07 15.20 -26.45
CA THR A 103 23.53 15.27 -26.56
C THR A 103 23.85 15.66 -27.99
#